data_AF-A0A829ZAY8-F1
#
_entry.id   AF-A0A829ZAY8-F1
#
_cell.length_a   1.000
_cell.length_b   1.000
_cell.length_c   1.000
_cell.angle_alpha   90.00
_cell.angle_beta   90.00
_cell.angle_gamma   90.00
#
_symmetry.space_group_name_H-M   'P 1'
#
loop_
_entity.id
_entity.type
_entity.pdbx_description
1 polymer ?
#
loop_
_entity_poly.entity_id
_entity_poly.type
_entity_poly.pdbx_seq_one_letter_code
_entity_poly.pdbx_strand_id
1 'polypeptide(L)'
;MKKTIIAVLFSLSLLVSTIGGCYAFSEQVPDFVTEQIDCIYNNDSNYDIINNNGVSVKVNFIDENQVNYELGNYENIYNYIIDNELVLVMSKVTVSRSSKTKNLTKVFTHSYRFNFENAITFGVECYAVIRVDENTGVITSFSGPSVSLYLPAGGGAISEKLYDINTSYKWGSTAHRSIDFTYRYGYERVEAGSYGTSTTYRTPYYTSVIHGE
;
A
#
# COMPACT_ATOMS: atom_id res chain seq x y z
N MET A 1 -66.08 -2.64 -48.69
CA MET A 1 -64.62 -2.82 -48.65
C MET A 1 -64.02 -1.77 -47.72
N LYS A 2 -63.71 -2.13 -46.47
CA LYS A 2 -63.06 -1.21 -45.51
C LYS A 2 -61.56 -1.53 -45.50
N LYS A 3 -60.73 -0.52 -45.78
CA LYS A 3 -59.26 -0.62 -45.69
C LYS A 3 -58.87 -0.49 -44.21
N THR A 4 -58.34 -1.54 -43.62
CA THR A 4 -57.74 -1.50 -42.28
C THR A 4 -56.29 -1.03 -42.45
N ILE A 5 -55.99 0.18 -41.98
CA ILE A 5 -54.61 0.68 -41.88
C ILE A 5 -54.00 0.06 -40.63
N ILE A 6 -53.00 -0.80 -40.81
CA ILE A 6 -52.18 -1.30 -39.70
C ILE A 6 -51.14 -0.23 -39.42
N ALA A 7 -51.35 0.55 -38.35
CA ALA A 7 -50.34 1.42 -37.78
C ALA A 7 -49.38 0.54 -36.95
N VAL A 8 -48.17 0.34 -37.45
CA VAL A 8 -47.08 -0.27 -36.68
C VAL A 8 -46.60 0.77 -35.68
N LEU A 9 -47.08 0.67 -34.44
CA LEU A 9 -46.52 1.40 -33.30
C LEU A 9 -45.13 0.82 -33.00
N PHE A 10 -44.09 1.49 -33.46
CA PHE A 10 -42.75 1.34 -32.90
C PHE A 10 -42.77 1.99 -31.51
N SER A 11 -42.97 1.18 -30.47
CA SER A 11 -42.72 1.59 -29.10
C SER A 11 -41.20 1.73 -28.93
N LEU A 12 -40.68 2.94 -29.12
CA LEU A 12 -39.34 3.30 -28.70
C LEU A 12 -39.37 3.40 -27.16
N SER A 13 -39.25 2.27 -26.48
CA SER A 13 -38.96 2.26 -25.06
C SER A 13 -37.54 2.78 -24.90
N LEU A 14 -37.40 4.08 -24.63
CA LEU A 14 -36.25 4.61 -23.92
C LEU A 14 -36.22 3.89 -22.57
N LEU A 15 -35.46 2.80 -22.49
CA LEU A 15 -34.81 2.41 -21.26
C LEU A 15 -33.85 3.56 -20.94
N VAL A 16 -34.36 4.55 -20.21
CA VAL A 16 -33.51 5.29 -19.30
C VAL A 16 -33.11 4.25 -18.26
N SER A 17 -32.06 3.48 -18.55
CA SER A 17 -31.26 2.92 -17.49
C SER A 17 -30.76 4.13 -16.73
N THR A 18 -31.37 4.39 -15.59
CA THR A 18 -30.69 5.07 -14.51
C THR A 18 -29.40 4.27 -14.29
N ILE A 19 -28.31 4.75 -14.86
CA ILE A 19 -26.96 4.46 -14.38
C ILE A 19 -26.85 5.21 -13.05
N GLY A 20 -27.65 4.75 -12.09
CA GLY A 20 -27.45 4.89 -10.67
C GLY A 20 -26.94 3.55 -10.20
N GLY A 21 -25.87 3.07 -10.82
CA GLY A 21 -25.00 2.12 -10.16
C GLY A 21 -24.37 2.89 -9.01
N CYS A 22 -25.03 2.87 -7.84
CA CYS A 22 -24.27 2.91 -6.61
C CYS A 22 -23.26 1.78 -6.77
N TYR A 23 -22.00 2.14 -7.03
CA TYR A 23 -20.91 1.20 -6.97
C TYR A 23 -20.92 0.64 -5.55
N ALA A 24 -21.56 -0.52 -5.38
CA ALA A 24 -21.20 -1.40 -4.29
C ALA A 24 -19.75 -1.75 -4.58
N PHE A 25 -18.84 -1.19 -3.79
CA PHE A 25 -17.48 -1.69 -3.69
C PHE A 25 -17.61 -3.15 -3.26
N SER A 26 -17.65 -4.10 -4.21
CA SER A 26 -16.94 -5.34 -3.92
C SER A 26 -15.48 -4.90 -3.92
N GLU A 27 -14.83 -4.87 -2.76
CA GLU A 27 -13.42 -4.50 -2.66
C GLU A 27 -12.60 -5.54 -3.42
N GLN A 28 -12.50 -5.37 -4.74
CA GLN A 28 -11.52 -6.03 -5.57
C GLN A 28 -10.15 -5.74 -4.97
N VAL A 29 -9.29 -6.76 -4.87
CA VAL A 29 -7.91 -6.59 -4.40
C VAL A 29 -7.31 -5.40 -5.14
N PRO A 30 -6.79 -4.37 -4.43
CA PRO A 30 -6.30 -3.18 -5.10
C PRO A 30 -5.21 -3.52 -6.12
N ASP A 31 -5.26 -2.94 -7.33
CA ASP A 31 -4.34 -3.31 -8.43
C ASP A 31 -2.85 -3.23 -8.02
N PHE A 32 -2.48 -2.23 -7.23
CA PHE A 32 -1.11 -2.06 -6.74
C PHE A 32 -0.68 -3.15 -5.72
N VAL A 33 -1.63 -3.79 -5.04
CA VAL A 33 -1.37 -4.95 -4.16
C VAL A 33 -1.11 -6.18 -5.03
N THR A 34 -1.93 -6.39 -6.05
CA THR A 34 -1.73 -7.46 -7.05
C THR A 34 -0.36 -7.35 -7.70
N GLU A 35 0.05 -6.15 -8.12
CA GLU A 35 1.38 -5.89 -8.69
C GLU A 35 2.52 -6.24 -7.71
N GLN A 36 2.38 -5.86 -6.43
CA GLN A 36 3.36 -6.19 -5.40
C GLN A 36 3.47 -7.70 -5.16
N ILE A 37 2.34 -8.41 -5.15
CA ILE A 37 2.30 -9.88 -5.05
C ILE A 37 3.03 -10.50 -6.24
N ASP A 38 2.74 -10.06 -7.47
CA ASP A 38 3.40 -10.56 -8.68
C ASP A 38 4.91 -10.34 -8.64
N CYS A 39 5.37 -9.18 -8.18
CA CYS A 39 6.80 -8.91 -8.02
C CYS A 39 7.46 -9.84 -6.98
N ILE A 40 6.77 -10.19 -5.90
CA ILE A 40 7.24 -11.14 -4.90
C ILE A 40 7.45 -12.53 -5.52
N TYR A 41 6.46 -13.04 -6.25
CA TYR A 41 6.52 -14.37 -6.89
C TYR A 41 7.53 -14.41 -8.05
N ASN A 42 7.75 -13.28 -8.74
CA ASN A 42 8.79 -13.14 -9.75
C ASN A 42 10.20 -12.96 -9.18
N ASN A 43 10.38 -13.09 -7.86
CA ASN A 43 11.65 -12.93 -7.16
C ASN A 43 12.33 -11.58 -7.39
N ASP A 44 11.56 -10.50 -7.57
CA ASP A 44 12.12 -9.15 -7.61
C ASP A 44 12.75 -8.84 -6.24
N SER A 45 14.01 -8.41 -6.25
CA SER A 45 14.79 -8.12 -5.04
C SER A 45 14.37 -6.81 -4.36
N ASN A 46 13.61 -5.96 -5.04
CA ASN A 46 13.06 -4.74 -4.47
C ASN A 46 11.80 -5.00 -3.64
N TYR A 47 11.18 -6.18 -3.77
CA TYR A 47 9.92 -6.50 -3.11
C TYR A 47 10.12 -7.58 -2.06
N ASP A 48 9.53 -7.35 -0.90
CA ASP A 48 9.56 -8.24 0.25
C ASP A 48 8.18 -8.24 0.94
N ILE A 49 7.97 -9.20 1.81
CA ILE A 49 6.81 -9.24 2.70
C ILE A 49 7.31 -9.57 4.10
N ILE A 50 6.93 -8.73 5.06
CA ILE A 50 7.39 -8.81 6.44
C ILE A 50 6.22 -9.05 7.40
N ASN A 51 6.52 -9.64 8.55
CA ASN A 51 5.58 -9.66 9.67
C ASN A 51 5.68 -8.37 10.51
N ASN A 52 4.84 -8.26 11.54
CA ASN A 52 4.82 -7.13 12.49
C ASN A 52 6.15 -6.89 13.25
N ASN A 53 7.05 -7.87 13.28
CA ASN A 53 8.38 -7.71 13.89
C ASN A 53 9.42 -7.18 12.89
N GLY A 54 9.04 -6.89 11.65
CA GLY A 54 9.95 -6.45 10.59
C GLY A 54 10.79 -7.57 9.98
N VAL A 55 10.46 -8.83 10.25
CA VAL A 55 11.19 -10.00 9.72
C VAL A 55 10.58 -10.41 8.39
N SER A 56 11.41 -10.59 7.36
CA SER A 56 10.97 -11.13 6.08
C SER A 56 10.40 -12.54 6.25
N VAL A 57 9.20 -12.74 5.72
CA VAL A 57 8.50 -14.02 5.66
C VAL A 57 8.28 -14.46 4.21
N LYS A 58 9.01 -13.86 3.25
CA LYS A 58 8.81 -14.05 1.80
C LYS A 58 8.78 -15.50 1.37
N VAL A 59 9.71 -16.33 1.86
CA VAL A 59 9.79 -17.75 1.52
C VAL A 59 8.52 -18.48 1.98
N ASN A 60 8.20 -18.39 3.28
CA ASN A 60 7.01 -19.04 3.84
C ASN A 60 5.72 -18.53 3.19
N PHE A 61 5.62 -17.22 2.91
CA PHE A 61 4.48 -16.62 2.25
C PHE A 61 4.24 -17.21 0.85
N ILE A 62 5.30 -17.37 0.05
CA ILE A 62 5.24 -18.01 -1.27
C ILE A 62 4.80 -19.46 -1.12
N ASP A 63 5.42 -20.22 -0.22
CA ASP A 63 5.12 -21.65 -0.02
C ASP A 63 3.65 -21.87 0.39
N GLU A 64 3.12 -21.06 1.31
CA GLU A 64 1.75 -21.18 1.81
C GLU A 64 0.69 -20.70 0.81
N ASN A 65 1.04 -19.82 -0.12
CA ASN A 65 0.10 -19.22 -1.08
C ASN A 65 0.28 -19.68 -2.53
N GLN A 66 1.23 -20.57 -2.81
CA GLN A 66 1.58 -21.04 -4.15
C GLN A 66 0.35 -21.48 -4.97
N VAL A 67 -0.52 -22.29 -4.37
CA VAL A 67 -1.73 -22.79 -5.05
C VAL A 67 -2.71 -21.65 -5.37
N ASN A 68 -2.89 -20.69 -4.46
CA ASN A 68 -3.76 -19.54 -4.72
C ASN A 68 -3.19 -18.68 -5.85
N TYR A 69 -1.88 -18.48 -5.89
CA TYR A 69 -1.22 -17.69 -6.93
C TYR A 69 -1.32 -18.34 -8.31
N GLU A 70 -1.05 -19.64 -8.43
CA GLU A 70 -1.19 -20.39 -9.69
C GLU A 70 -2.63 -20.38 -10.24
N LEU A 71 -3.62 -20.30 -9.36
CA LEU A 71 -5.04 -20.19 -9.72
C LEU A 71 -5.49 -18.74 -9.97
N GLY A 72 -4.62 -17.74 -9.82
CA GLY A 72 -4.96 -16.32 -9.92
C GLY A 72 -5.91 -15.82 -8.82
N ASN A 73 -5.97 -16.52 -7.69
CA ASN A 73 -6.86 -16.19 -6.56
C ASN A 73 -6.20 -15.16 -5.62
N TYR A 74 -6.02 -13.94 -6.12
CA TYR A 74 -5.44 -12.84 -5.34
C TYR A 74 -6.29 -12.46 -4.13
N GLU A 75 -7.60 -12.69 -4.16
CA GLU A 75 -8.49 -12.40 -3.03
C GLU A 75 -8.11 -13.23 -1.80
N ASN A 76 -7.86 -14.53 -1.97
CA ASN A 76 -7.39 -15.38 -0.88
C ASN A 76 -6.01 -14.95 -0.36
N ILE A 77 -5.09 -14.57 -1.26
CA ILE A 77 -3.75 -14.11 -0.88
C ILE A 77 -3.86 -12.80 -0.08
N TYR A 78 -4.70 -11.87 -0.54
CA TYR A 78 -4.94 -10.60 0.12
C TYR A 78 -5.57 -10.77 1.51
N ASN A 79 -6.56 -11.67 1.64
CA ASN A 79 -7.12 -12.02 2.94
C ASN A 79 -6.07 -12.66 3.85
N TYR A 80 -5.22 -13.55 3.33
CA TYR A 80 -4.10 -14.11 4.09
C TYR A 80 -3.15 -13.02 4.61
N ILE A 81 -2.82 -12.01 3.78
CA ILE A 81 -1.99 -10.86 4.19
C ILE A 81 -2.65 -10.10 5.34
N ILE A 82 -3.95 -9.78 5.22
CA ILE A 82 -4.70 -9.06 6.25
C ILE A 82 -4.77 -9.87 7.55
N ASP A 83 -5.17 -11.14 7.47
CA ASP A 83 -5.46 -11.98 8.64
C ASP A 83 -4.19 -12.34 9.41
N ASN A 84 -3.04 -12.33 8.76
CA ASN A 84 -1.73 -12.53 9.38
C ASN A 84 -0.98 -11.21 9.66
N GLU A 85 -1.63 -10.05 9.46
CA GLU A 85 -1.06 -8.72 9.69
C GLU A 85 0.30 -8.53 8.98
N LEU A 86 0.40 -9.00 7.74
CA LEU A 86 1.61 -8.90 6.94
C LEU A 86 1.68 -7.56 6.22
N VAL A 87 2.90 -7.10 5.98
CA VAL A 87 3.18 -5.82 5.32
C VAL A 87 3.98 -6.07 4.06
N LEU A 88 3.47 -5.63 2.91
CA LEU A 88 4.22 -5.67 1.66
C LEU A 88 5.20 -4.49 1.65
N VAL A 89 6.43 -4.76 1.22
CA VAL A 89 7.52 -3.79 1.25
C VAL A 89 8.12 -3.65 -0.13
N MET A 90 8.17 -2.42 -0.64
CA MET A 90 8.87 -2.08 -1.87
C MET A 90 10.05 -1.15 -1.55
N SER A 91 11.25 -1.55 -1.94
CA SER A 91 12.47 -0.74 -1.84
C SER A 91 12.68 0.04 -3.14
N LYS A 92 12.58 1.37 -3.10
CA LYS A 92 12.86 2.20 -4.29
C LYS A 92 14.35 2.47 -4.37
N VAL A 93 15.04 1.72 -5.24
CA VAL A 93 16.46 1.94 -5.50
C VAL A 93 16.63 3.09 -6.49
N THR A 94 17.13 4.24 -6.04
CA THR A 94 17.62 5.30 -6.93
C THR A 94 19.14 5.24 -7.00
N VAL A 95 19.69 4.67 -8.07
CA VAL A 95 21.14 4.58 -8.26
C VAL A 95 21.68 5.95 -8.70
N SER A 96 22.22 6.73 -7.74
CA SER A 96 23.02 7.89 -8.10
C SER A 96 24.41 7.41 -8.53
N ARG A 97 24.72 7.49 -9.82
CA ARG A 97 26.01 7.06 -10.41
C ARG A 97 27.23 7.88 -9.97
N SER A 98 27.06 8.92 -9.15
CA SER A 98 28.12 9.89 -8.86
C SER A 98 28.20 10.36 -7.41
N SER A 99 27.33 9.88 -6.51
CA SER A 99 27.29 10.44 -5.17
C SER A 99 27.54 9.40 -4.10
N LYS A 100 28.37 9.81 -3.14
CA LYS A 100 28.63 9.24 -1.82
C LYS A 100 27.37 9.09 -0.97
N THR A 101 26.20 8.94 -1.59
CA THR A 101 24.87 9.15 -1.02
C THR A 101 24.02 7.94 -1.35
N LYS A 102 23.53 7.24 -0.34
CA LYS A 102 22.61 6.13 -0.48
C LYS A 102 21.20 6.61 -0.11
N ASN A 103 20.28 6.50 -1.05
CA ASN A 103 18.86 6.78 -0.84
C ASN A 103 18.19 5.52 -0.30
N LEU A 104 17.61 5.62 0.89
CA LEU A 104 16.97 4.54 1.62
C LEU A 104 15.47 4.77 1.61
N THR A 105 14.84 4.55 0.46
CA THR A 105 13.41 4.72 0.28
C THR A 105 12.72 3.36 0.33
N LYS A 106 11.77 3.20 1.24
CA LYS A 106 10.88 2.04 1.29
C LYS A 106 9.42 2.47 1.34
N VAL A 107 8.56 1.77 0.62
CA VAL A 107 7.11 1.86 0.75
C VAL A 107 6.64 0.64 1.53
N PHE A 108 5.90 0.89 2.60
CA PHE A 108 5.22 -0.12 3.41
C PHE A 108 3.73 -0.07 3.07
N THR A 109 3.21 -1.13 2.46
CA THR A 109 1.80 -1.28 2.16
C THR A 109 1.14 -2.05 3.30
N HIS A 110 0.20 -1.40 3.96
CA HIS A 110 -0.56 -1.96 5.06
C HIS A 110 -1.99 -2.21 4.61
N SER A 111 -2.56 -3.29 5.10
CA SER A 111 -3.98 -3.61 4.91
C SER A 111 -4.59 -3.82 6.29
N TYR A 112 -5.68 -3.12 6.59
CA TYR A 112 -6.32 -3.16 7.89
C TYR A 112 -7.83 -3.35 7.77
N ARG A 113 -8.35 -4.38 8.44
CA ARG A 113 -9.77 -4.72 8.47
C ARG A 113 -10.45 -4.04 9.65
N PHE A 114 -11.39 -3.13 9.37
CA PHE A 114 -12.16 -2.44 10.42
C PHE A 114 -13.34 -3.28 10.90
N ASN A 115 -13.92 -4.08 10.01
CA ASN A 115 -15.00 -5.03 10.28
C ASN A 115 -15.04 -6.09 9.17
N PHE A 116 -15.96 -7.06 9.26
CA PHE A 116 -16.05 -8.16 8.30
C PHE A 116 -16.20 -7.72 6.83
N GLU A 117 -16.72 -6.52 6.58
CA GLU A 117 -17.07 -6.03 5.25
C GLU A 117 -16.12 -4.96 4.70
N ASN A 118 -15.26 -4.35 5.54
CA ASN A 118 -14.45 -3.19 5.15
C ASN A 118 -12.97 -3.39 5.52
N ALA A 119 -12.10 -3.40 4.49
CA ALA A 119 -10.65 -3.40 4.66
C ALA A 119 -10.01 -2.26 3.86
N ILE A 120 -9.21 -1.44 4.52
CA ILE A 120 -8.47 -0.37 3.85
C ILE A 120 -7.05 -0.82 3.61
N THR A 121 -6.57 -0.65 2.38
CA THR A 121 -5.13 -0.72 2.07
C THR A 121 -4.58 0.66 1.77
N PHE A 122 -3.43 0.96 2.34
CA PHE A 122 -2.71 2.21 2.13
C PHE A 122 -1.20 1.98 2.09
N GLY A 123 -0.51 2.75 1.27
CA GLY A 123 0.95 2.75 1.21
C GLY A 123 1.53 3.90 2.04
N VAL A 124 2.66 3.66 2.69
CA VAL A 124 3.43 4.71 3.39
C VAL A 124 4.86 4.67 2.90
N GLU A 125 5.31 5.78 2.30
CA GLU A 125 6.70 5.96 1.90
C GLU A 125 7.51 6.51 3.08
N CYS A 126 8.53 5.76 3.46
CA CYS A 126 9.53 6.14 4.45
C CYS A 126 10.86 6.38 3.72
N TYR A 127 11.45 7.54 3.98
CA TYR A 127 12.63 8.01 3.26
C TYR A 127 13.71 8.50 4.22
N ALA A 128 14.93 8.02 4.00
CA ALA A 128 16.15 8.59 4.55
C ALA A 128 17.27 8.56 3.51
N VAL A 129 18.30 9.34 3.77
CA VAL A 129 19.51 9.41 2.95
C VAL A 129 20.72 9.37 3.86
N ILE A 130 21.67 8.49 3.55
CA ILE A 130 22.97 8.46 4.23
C ILE A 130 24.06 8.87 3.26
N ARG A 131 25.09 9.54 3.77
CA ARG A 131 26.29 9.90 3.00
C ARG A 131 27.49 9.18 3.59
N VAL A 132 28.21 8.39 2.77
CA VAL A 132 29.24 7.45 3.20
C VAL A 132 30.60 7.80 2.61
N ASP A 133 31.65 7.72 3.42
CA ASP A 133 33.03 7.73 2.94
C ASP A 133 33.38 6.34 2.37
N GLU A 134 33.67 6.26 1.09
CA GLU A 134 33.88 4.96 0.39
C GLU A 134 35.15 4.22 0.84
N ASN A 135 36.17 4.94 1.30
CA ASN A 135 37.43 4.32 1.74
C ASN A 135 37.26 3.64 3.10
N THR A 136 36.41 4.20 3.95
CA THR A 136 36.25 3.78 5.34
C THR A 136 34.90 3.12 5.63
N GLY A 137 33.93 3.25 4.74
CA GLY A 137 32.53 2.84 4.94
C GLY A 137 31.80 3.62 6.02
N VAL A 138 32.37 4.74 6.50
CA VAL A 138 31.79 5.52 7.61
C VAL A 138 30.71 6.45 7.09
N ILE A 139 29.56 6.47 7.77
CA ILE A 139 28.49 7.42 7.49
C ILE A 139 28.93 8.79 8.04
N THR A 140 29.14 9.73 7.12
CA THR A 140 29.59 11.09 7.39
C THR A 140 28.46 12.04 7.75
N SER A 141 27.27 11.78 7.23
CA SER A 141 26.04 12.55 7.53
C SER A 141 24.82 11.80 7.02
N PHE A 142 23.64 12.23 7.46
CA PHE A 142 22.36 11.75 6.94
C PHE A 142 21.35 12.90 6.83
N SER A 143 20.31 12.68 6.04
CA SER A 143 19.15 13.56 5.91
C SER A 143 17.87 12.71 5.83
N GLY A 144 16.72 13.30 6.15
CA GLY A 144 15.59 12.51 6.66
C GLY A 144 15.81 12.19 8.15
N PRO A 145 15.00 11.30 8.78
CA PRO A 145 13.89 10.51 8.25
C PRO A 145 12.59 11.30 7.97
N SER A 146 11.93 11.03 6.83
CA SER A 146 10.61 11.58 6.49
C SER A 146 9.60 10.47 6.15
N VAL A 147 8.33 10.76 6.40
CA VAL A 147 7.19 9.88 6.11
C VAL A 147 6.18 10.62 5.24
N SER A 148 5.67 9.97 4.21
CA SER A 148 4.59 10.47 3.36
C SER A 148 3.62 9.35 3.01
N LEU A 149 2.36 9.72 2.73
CA LEU A 149 1.40 8.76 2.20
C LEU A 149 1.80 8.41 0.76
N TYR A 150 1.91 7.12 0.46
CA TYR A 150 2.09 6.60 -0.89
C TYR A 150 0.71 6.24 -1.43
N LEU A 151 0.18 7.12 -2.27
CA LEU A 151 -1.23 7.12 -2.68
C LEU A 151 -1.62 5.82 -3.41
N PRO A 152 -2.69 5.14 -2.98
CA PRO A 152 -3.72 4.73 -3.91
C PRO A 152 -4.57 5.96 -4.26
N ALA A 153 -4.83 6.21 -5.55
CA ALA A 153 -5.69 7.31 -5.96
C ALA A 153 -7.14 7.05 -5.49
N GLY A 154 -7.57 7.66 -4.39
CA GLY A 154 -8.97 7.66 -3.97
C GLY A 154 -9.80 8.65 -4.79
N GLY A 155 -10.70 8.15 -5.63
CA GLY A 155 -11.73 8.96 -6.28
C GLY A 155 -12.93 9.16 -5.35
N GLY A 156 -13.35 10.41 -5.11
CA GLY A 156 -14.55 10.76 -4.34
C GLY A 156 -14.30 11.71 -3.15
N ALA A 157 -15.33 11.91 -2.31
CA ALA A 157 -15.29 12.73 -1.09
C ALA A 157 -14.64 11.96 0.08
N ILE A 158 -13.41 11.50 -0.12
CA ILE A 158 -12.59 10.77 0.85
C ILE A 158 -11.40 11.66 1.21
N SER A 159 -11.08 11.74 2.51
CA SER A 159 -9.89 12.41 3.01
C SER A 159 -9.00 11.40 3.73
N GLU A 160 -7.73 11.33 3.34
CA GLU A 160 -6.75 10.42 3.90
C GLU A 160 -5.54 11.19 4.42
N LYS A 161 -5.05 10.83 5.59
CA LYS A 161 -3.82 11.41 6.15
C LYS A 161 -3.11 10.46 7.09
N LEU A 162 -1.84 10.75 7.31
CA LEU A 162 -1.06 10.18 8.40
C LEU A 162 -1.23 11.04 9.66
N TYR A 163 -1.21 10.41 10.83
CA TYR A 163 -1.27 11.09 12.12
C TYR A 163 -0.24 10.52 13.10
N ASP A 164 0.07 11.28 14.17
CA ASP A 164 1.06 10.95 15.19
C ASP A 164 2.40 10.46 14.62
N ILE A 165 2.86 11.17 13.58
CA ILE A 165 4.12 10.86 12.91
C ILE A 165 5.26 11.19 13.87
N ASN A 166 6.08 10.19 14.17
CA ASN A 166 7.30 10.34 14.93
C ASN A 166 8.42 9.59 14.23
N THR A 167 9.58 10.22 14.10
CA THR A 167 10.75 9.63 13.48
C THR A 167 11.96 9.77 14.39
N SER A 168 12.81 8.75 14.39
CA SER A 168 14.03 8.72 15.19
C SER A 168 15.12 7.92 14.50
N TYR A 169 16.34 7.99 15.02
CA TYR A 169 17.46 7.23 14.50
C TYR A 169 18.36 6.71 15.63
N LYS A 170 19.09 5.63 15.34
CA LYS A 170 20.10 5.06 16.24
C LYS A 170 21.29 4.57 15.42
N TRP A 171 22.50 4.91 15.84
CA TRP A 171 23.72 4.32 15.28
C TRP A 171 23.81 2.84 15.65
N GLY A 172 24.03 1.98 14.64
CA GLY A 172 24.21 0.54 14.83
C GLY A 172 25.60 0.17 15.32
N SER A 173 26.58 1.09 15.23
CA SER A 173 27.94 0.91 15.74
C SER A 173 28.57 2.23 16.17
N THR A 174 29.54 2.15 17.08
CA THR A 174 30.40 3.30 17.46
C THR A 174 31.26 3.80 16.30
N ALA A 175 31.52 2.95 15.30
CA ALA A 175 32.22 3.31 14.09
C ALA A 175 31.32 4.05 13.06
N HIS A 176 30.03 4.24 13.37
CA HIS A 176 29.05 4.90 12.51
C HIS A 176 28.99 4.31 11.09
N ARG A 177 29.17 2.99 10.97
CA ARG A 177 29.06 2.29 9.68
C ARG A 177 27.64 1.84 9.35
N SER A 178 26.74 1.91 10.33
CA SER A 178 25.35 1.55 10.16
C SER A 178 24.46 2.46 11.00
N ILE A 179 23.25 2.72 10.51
CA ILE A 179 22.24 3.54 11.16
C ILE A 179 20.85 2.94 10.92
N ASP A 180 20.03 2.89 11.96
CA ASP A 180 18.64 2.51 11.89
C ASP A 180 17.77 3.76 11.95
N PHE A 181 16.90 3.95 10.97
CA PHE A 181 15.85 4.96 10.99
C PHE A 181 14.53 4.30 11.38
N THR A 182 13.92 4.78 12.46
CA THR A 182 12.62 4.30 12.93
C THR A 182 11.54 5.31 12.59
N TYR A 183 10.44 4.83 12.01
CA TYR A 183 9.28 5.61 11.59
C TYR A 183 8.05 5.07 12.30
N ARG A 184 7.34 5.92 13.03
CA ARG A 184 6.06 5.61 13.64
C ARG A 184 4.99 6.50 13.07
N TYR A 185 3.86 5.92 12.67
CA TYR A 185 2.73 6.63 12.09
C TYR A 185 1.43 5.84 12.30
N GLY A 186 0.31 6.54 12.39
CA GLY A 186 -1.03 5.98 12.19
C GLY A 186 -1.63 6.50 10.90
N TYR A 187 -2.66 5.82 10.39
CA TYR A 187 -3.41 6.23 9.20
C TYR A 187 -4.87 6.53 9.57
N GLU A 188 -5.38 7.65 9.06
CA GLU A 188 -6.77 8.08 9.20
C GLU A 188 -7.41 8.23 7.83
N ARG A 189 -8.57 7.60 7.64
CA ARG A 189 -9.48 7.84 6.52
C ARG A 189 -10.77 8.44 7.04
N VAL A 190 -11.25 9.47 6.36
CA VAL A 190 -12.57 10.06 6.58
C VAL A 190 -13.37 9.91 5.31
N GLU A 191 -14.50 9.22 5.41
CA GLU A 191 -15.44 9.03 4.31
C GLU A 191 -16.67 9.90 4.53
N ALA A 192 -17.01 10.73 3.56
CA ALA A 192 -18.27 11.47 3.59
C ALA A 192 -19.43 10.51 3.29
N GLY A 193 -20.34 10.41 4.25
CA GLY A 193 -21.64 9.74 4.08
C GLY A 193 -22.70 10.69 3.53
N SER A 194 -23.89 10.14 3.30
CA SER A 194 -25.06 10.94 2.91
C SER A 194 -25.48 11.89 4.04
N TYR A 195 -26.15 13.00 3.70
CA TYR A 195 -26.71 13.94 4.68
C TYR A 195 -25.69 14.61 5.63
N GLY A 196 -24.43 14.75 5.21
CA GLY A 196 -23.41 15.47 5.98
C GLY A 196 -22.82 14.67 7.16
N THR A 197 -23.11 13.37 7.25
CA THR A 197 -22.39 12.48 8.18
C THR A 197 -21.02 12.14 7.61
N SER A 198 -20.03 11.90 8.46
CA SER A 198 -18.74 11.33 8.04
C SER A 198 -18.34 10.20 8.96
N THR A 199 -17.76 9.14 8.40
CA THR A 199 -17.18 8.05 9.17
C THR A 199 -15.67 8.21 9.19
N THR A 200 -15.07 8.17 10.37
CA THR A 200 -13.61 8.23 10.55
C THR A 200 -13.09 6.85 10.95
N TYR A 201 -12.12 6.37 10.18
CA TYR A 201 -11.42 5.13 10.40
C TYR A 201 -9.98 5.45 10.80
N ARG A 202 -9.51 4.89 11.93
CA ARG A 202 -8.14 5.03 12.41
C ARG A 202 -7.53 3.67 12.67
N THR A 203 -6.34 3.45 12.15
CA THR A 203 -5.56 2.24 12.41
C THR A 203 -4.87 2.30 13.77
N PRO A 204 -4.31 1.19 14.26
CA PRO A 204 -3.22 1.22 15.23
C PRO A 204 -2.00 2.00 14.69
N TYR A 205 -1.00 2.19 15.57
CA TYR A 205 0.29 2.72 15.16
C TYR A 205 1.14 1.63 14.52
N TYR A 206 1.75 1.95 13.39
CA TYR A 206 2.77 1.12 12.77
C TYR A 206 4.15 1.64 13.13
N THR A 207 5.09 0.73 13.29
CA THR A 207 6.51 1.06 13.46
C THR A 207 7.29 0.35 12.36
N SER A 208 7.98 1.12 11.54
CA SER A 208 8.81 0.63 10.45
C SER A 208 10.26 1.03 10.71
N VAL A 209 11.20 0.14 10.36
CA VAL A 209 12.63 0.40 10.47
C VAL A 209 13.28 0.27 9.10
N ILE A 210 14.10 1.24 8.75
CA ILE A 210 14.98 1.17 7.57
C ILE A 210 16.42 1.18 8.06
N HIS A 211 17.11 0.09 7.76
CA HIS A 211 18.52 -0.08 8.02
C HIS A 211 19.37 0.52 6.89
N GLY A 212 20.40 1.29 7.24
CA GLY A 212 21.36 1.84 6.31
C GLY A 212 22.78 1.44 6.69
N GLU A 213 23.51 0.88 5.72
CA GLU A 213 24.95 0.56 5.75
C GLU A 213 25.58 1.02 4.43
#